data_AF-A0A4Q0IGP6-F1
#
_entry.id   AF-A0A4Q0IGP6-F1
#
_cell.length_a   1.000
_cell.length_b   1.000
_cell.length_c   1.000
_cell.angle_alpha   90.00
_cell.angle_beta   90.00
_cell.angle_gamma   90.00
#
_symmetry.space_group_name_H-M   'P 1'
#
loop_
_entity.id
_entity.type
_entity.pdbx_description
1 polymer ?
#
loop_
_entity_poly.entity_id
_entity_poly.type
_entity_poly.pdbx_seq_one_letter_code
_entity_poly.pdbx_strand_id
1 'polypeptide(L)'
;IGYDVRPEKIVIRAHEDHKHYLKSLPLHHSQRLIEDYDEYADFELYLSPTYDFIMKLLHAGSMIEVISPISLRKTMKKWISDMYALYKND
;
A
#
# COMPACT_ATOMS: atom_id res chain seq x y z
N ILE A 1 13.58 0.74 -10.30
CA ILE A 1 12.38 1.50 -9.87
C ILE A 1 12.78 2.95 -9.96
N GLY A 2 12.27 3.67 -10.96
CA GLY A 2 12.85 4.95 -11.42
C GLY A 2 11.79 6.04 -11.52
N TYR A 3 12.26 7.29 -11.58
CA TYR A 3 11.50 8.53 -11.50
C TYR A 3 10.51 8.80 -12.67
N ASP A 4 10.32 7.83 -13.59
CA ASP A 4 9.48 7.96 -14.80
C ASP A 4 8.22 7.06 -14.79
N VAL A 5 7.78 6.59 -13.63
CA VAL A 5 6.49 5.88 -13.56
C VAL A 5 5.36 6.91 -13.66
N ARG A 6 4.45 6.73 -14.62
CA ARG A 6 3.29 7.61 -14.77
C ARG A 6 2.32 7.43 -13.60
N PRO A 7 1.62 8.50 -13.18
CA PRO A 7 0.56 8.37 -12.19
C PRO A 7 -0.52 7.39 -12.65
N GLU A 8 -0.96 6.54 -11.74
CA GLU A 8 -2.06 5.61 -11.98
C GLU A 8 -2.98 5.53 -10.76
N LYS A 9 -4.16 4.96 -10.97
CA LYS A 9 -5.10 4.68 -9.89
C LYS A 9 -4.59 3.47 -9.10
N ILE A 10 -4.44 3.66 -7.80
CA ILE A 10 -4.03 2.65 -6.84
C ILE A 10 -5.18 2.46 -5.85
N VAL A 11 -5.53 1.21 -5.57
CA VAL A 11 -6.47 0.85 -4.51
C VAL A 11 -5.69 0.10 -3.45
N ILE A 12 -5.73 0.61 -2.23
CA ILE A 12 -5.20 -0.04 -1.04
C ILE A 12 -6.32 -0.42 -0.10
N ARG A 13 -6.09 -1.46 0.68
CA ARG A 13 -6.90 -1.87 1.82
C ARG A 13 -6.11 -1.64 3.09
N ALA A 14 -6.71 -0.96 4.05
CA ALA A 14 -6.16 -0.84 5.40
C ALA A 14 -7.01 -1.66 6.37
N HIS A 15 -6.36 -2.53 7.12
CA HIS A 15 -7.01 -3.42 8.09
C HIS A 15 -7.04 -2.79 9.48
N GLU A 16 -8.01 -3.22 10.29
CA GLU A 16 -8.10 -2.93 11.73
C GLU A 16 -7.92 -1.43 12.04
N ASP A 17 -7.09 -1.09 13.02
CA ASP A 17 -6.84 0.28 13.46
C ASP A 17 -6.17 1.16 12.39
N HIS A 18 -5.51 0.56 11.40
CA HIS A 18 -4.83 1.32 10.35
C HIS A 18 -5.81 2.05 9.43
N LYS A 19 -7.07 1.59 9.34
CA LYS A 19 -8.12 2.33 8.62
C LYS A 19 -8.41 3.68 9.28
N HIS A 20 -8.40 3.74 10.62
CA HIS A 20 -8.62 4.98 11.37
C HIS A 20 -7.40 5.92 11.25
N TYR A 21 -6.20 5.34 11.24
CA TYR A 21 -4.98 6.08 10.94
C TYR A 21 -5.04 6.73 9.54
N LEU A 22 -5.39 5.98 8.49
CA LEU A 22 -5.47 6.54 7.14
C LEU A 22 -6.59 7.57 6.95
N LYS A 23 -7.68 7.49 7.71
CA LYS A 23 -8.74 8.52 7.72
C LYS A 23 -8.25 9.83 8.34
N SER A 24 -7.41 9.78 9.36
CA SER A 24 -6.89 10.97 10.05
C SER A 24 -5.63 11.55 9.41
N LEU A 25 -4.75 10.69 8.88
CA LEU A 25 -3.50 11.07 8.25
C LEU A 25 -3.35 10.40 6.87
N PRO A 26 -3.88 11.03 5.81
CA PRO A 26 -3.82 10.50 4.46
C PRO A 26 -2.38 10.30 3.96
N LEU A 27 -2.14 9.22 3.20
CA LEU A 27 -0.83 8.94 2.61
C LEU A 27 -0.44 9.97 1.54
N HIS A 28 -1.44 10.53 0.85
CA HIS A 28 -1.30 11.46 -0.26
C HIS A 28 -2.57 12.30 -0.40
N HIS A 29 -2.47 13.50 -0.98
CA HIS A 29 -3.61 14.42 -1.11
C HIS A 29 -4.74 13.89 -2.01
N SER A 30 -4.45 12.95 -2.92
CA SER A 30 -5.45 12.30 -3.78
C SER A 30 -6.16 11.12 -3.12
N GLN A 31 -5.82 10.79 -1.86
CA GLN A 31 -6.44 9.69 -1.15
C GLN A 31 -7.94 9.96 -0.91
N ARG A 32 -8.77 8.98 -1.24
CA ARG A 32 -10.22 9.01 -1.03
C ARG A 32 -10.68 7.67 -0.47
N LEU A 33 -11.51 7.70 0.56
CA LEU A 33 -12.21 6.51 1.04
C LEU A 33 -13.17 6.02 -0.06
N ILE A 34 -13.08 4.76 -0.43
CA ILE A 34 -14.03 4.09 -1.33
C ILE A 34 -15.19 3.55 -0.51
N GLU A 35 -14.87 2.72 0.49
CA GLU A 35 -15.83 2.05 1.34
C GLU A 35 -15.19 1.73 2.70
N ASP A 36 -15.98 1.84 3.76
CA ASP A 36 -15.59 1.55 5.12
C ASP A 36 -16.34 0.32 5.62
N TYR A 37 -15.63 -0.79 5.72
CA TYR A 37 -16.15 -2.02 6.29
C TYR A 37 -15.77 -2.10 7.77
N ASP A 38 -16.40 -3.01 8.52
CA ASP A 38 -16.11 -3.15 9.95
C ASP A 38 -14.62 -3.47 10.19
N GLU A 39 -14.05 -4.46 9.50
CA GLU A 39 -12.68 -4.95 9.72
C GLU A 39 -11.60 -4.24 8.89
N TYR A 40 -11.97 -3.52 7.83
CA TYR A 40 -11.03 -2.86 6.93
C TYR A 40 -11.70 -1.70 6.18
N ALA A 41 -10.90 -0.83 5.57
CA ALA A 41 -11.42 0.14 4.61
C ALA A 41 -10.58 0.16 3.35
N ASP A 42 -11.23 0.37 2.21
CA ASP A 42 -10.58 0.50 0.92
C ASP A 42 -10.44 1.98 0.54
N PHE A 43 -9.24 2.37 0.11
CA PHE A 43 -8.92 3.73 -0.30
C PHE A 43 -8.38 3.76 -1.73
N GLU A 44 -8.81 4.76 -2.48
CA GLU A 44 -8.28 5.10 -3.80
C GLU A 44 -7.21 6.18 -3.64
N LEU A 45 -6.12 6.06 -4.39
CA LEU A 45 -5.16 7.13 -4.60
C LEU A 45 -4.84 7.25 -6.10
N TYR A 46 -4.50 8.46 -6.54
CA TYR A 46 -3.95 8.71 -7.88
C TYR A 46 -2.55 9.31 -7.75
N LEU A 47 -1.52 8.50 -7.97
CA LEU A 47 -0.11 8.90 -7.94
C LEU A 47 0.77 7.86 -8.66
N SER A 48 2.02 8.21 -8.89
CA SER A 48 3.02 7.27 -9.41
C SER A 48 3.47 6.31 -8.30
N PRO A 49 3.50 4.98 -8.51
CA PRO A 49 4.01 4.03 -7.54
C PRO A 49 5.55 4.03 -7.49
N THR A 50 6.10 5.13 -7.00
CA THR A 50 7.55 5.33 -6.83
C THR A 50 8.10 4.48 -5.70
N TYR A 51 9.43 4.41 -5.60
CA TYR A 51 10.11 3.72 -4.51
C TYR A 51 9.65 4.23 -3.14
N ASP A 52 9.60 5.55 -2.92
CA ASP A 52 9.18 6.13 -1.63
C ASP A 52 7.74 5.76 -1.27
N PHE A 53 6.84 5.70 -2.24
CA PHE A 53 5.47 5.26 -2.00
C PHE A 53 5.43 3.78 -1.59
N ILE A 54 6.18 2.92 -2.28
CA ILE A 54 6.30 1.50 -1.93
C ILE A 54 6.88 1.34 -0.51
N MET A 55 7.89 2.13 -0.14
CA MET A 55 8.45 2.15 1.22
C MET A 55 7.42 2.57 2.26
N LYS A 56 6.64 3.60 1.95
CA LYS A 56 5.56 4.06 2.83
C LYS A 56 4.49 3.00 3.05
N LEU A 57 4.17 2.20 2.03
CA LEU A 57 3.26 1.06 2.17
C LEU A 57 3.90 -0.05 3.03
N LEU A 58 5.14 -0.45 2.75
CA LEU A 58 5.82 -1.51 3.52
C LEU A 58 6.01 -1.13 5.00
N HIS A 59 6.15 0.16 5.32
CA HIS A 59 6.24 0.65 6.69
C HIS A 59 4.99 0.31 7.54
N ALA A 60 3.81 0.20 6.91
CA ALA A 60 2.59 -0.23 7.61
C ALA A 60 2.54 -1.75 7.85
N GLY A 61 3.51 -2.52 7.36
CA GLY A 61 3.57 -3.96 7.56
C GLY A 61 2.34 -4.70 7.02
N SER A 62 1.82 -5.64 7.80
CA SER A 62 0.64 -6.44 7.45
C SER A 62 -0.69 -5.68 7.57
N MET A 63 -0.68 -4.42 8.01
CA MET A 63 -1.91 -3.63 8.16
C MET A 63 -2.37 -2.99 6.85
N ILE A 64 -1.56 -3.04 5.78
CA ILE A 64 -1.91 -2.50 4.47
C ILE A 64 -1.71 -3.52 3.36
N GLU A 65 -2.63 -3.53 2.40
CA GLU A 65 -2.60 -4.42 1.26
C GLU A 65 -2.87 -3.63 -0.03
N VAL A 66 -2.10 -3.88 -1.08
CA VAL A 66 -2.40 -3.31 -2.42
C VAL A 66 -3.40 -4.21 -3.14
N ILE A 67 -4.60 -3.70 -3.37
CA ILE A 67 -5.66 -4.39 -4.14
C ILE A 67 -5.43 -4.24 -5.64
N SER A 68 -5.07 -3.02 -6.09
CA SER A 68 -4.72 -2.73 -7.48
C SER A 68 -3.74 -1.55 -7.59
N PRO A 69 -2.95 -1.44 -8.66
CA PRO A 69 -2.85 -2.35 -9.81
C PRO A 69 -2.12 -3.66 -9.47
N ILE A 70 -2.33 -4.68 -10.30
CA ILE A 70 -1.68 -6.01 -10.13
C ILE A 70 -0.15 -5.90 -10.20
N SER A 71 0.38 -4.98 -11.01
CA SER A 71 1.81 -4.70 -11.13
C SER A 71 2.41 -4.31 -9.77
N LEU A 72 1.82 -3.32 -9.10
CA LEU A 72 2.25 -2.87 -7.78
C LEU A 72 2.10 -3.97 -6.72
N ARG A 73 0.98 -4.72 -6.74
CA ARG A 73 0.77 -5.86 -5.83
C ARG A 73 1.86 -6.93 -5.99
N LYS A 74 2.27 -7.23 -7.23
CA LYS A 74 3.38 -8.16 -7.51
C LYS A 74 4.71 -7.63 -7.00
N THR A 75 4.97 -6.33 -7.15
CA THR A 75 6.17 -5.67 -6.60
C THR A 75 6.21 -5.81 -5.08
N MET A 76 5.13 -5.47 -4.38
CA MET A 76 5.01 -5.63 -2.92
C MET A 76 5.29 -7.08 -2.50
N LYS A 77 4.65 -8.05 -3.16
CA LYS A 77 4.84 -9.48 -2.88
C LYS A 77 6.31 -9.90 -3.04
N LYS A 78 6.99 -9.45 -4.09
CA LYS A 78 8.41 -9.78 -4.31
C LYS A 78 9.26 -9.26 -3.16
N TRP A 79 9.05 -8.02 -2.74
CA TRP A 79 9.85 -7.37 -1.70
C TRP A 79 9.60 -8.01 -0.34
N ILE A 80 8.34 -8.33 -0.03
CA ILE A 80 7.98 -9.08 1.18
C ILE A 80 8.62 -10.47 1.19
N SER A 81 8.61 -11.17 0.05
CA SER A 81 9.29 -12.47 -0.07
C SER A 81 10.81 -12.36 0.13
N ASP A 82 11.42 -11.28 -0.36
CA ASP A 82 12.85 -11.02 -0.18
C ASP A 82 13.18 -10.72 1.29
N MET A 83 12.36 -9.90 1.94
CA MET A 83 12.48 -9.62 3.39
C MET A 83 12.34 -10.90 4.21
N TYR A 84 11.30 -11.71 3.94
CA TYR A 84 11.09 -12.99 4.60
C TYR A 84 12.29 -13.93 4.43
N ALA A 85 12.88 -13.99 3.23
CA ALA A 85 14.03 -14.86 2.96
C ALA A 85 15.26 -14.55 3.82
N LEU A 86 15.42 -13.30 4.29
CA LEU A 86 16.51 -12.91 5.18
C LEU A 86 16.43 -13.58 6.56
N TYR A 87 15.21 -13.89 7.02
CA TYR A 87 14.94 -14.46 8.35
C TYR A 87 14.46 -15.92 8.27
N LYS A 88 14.48 -16.53 7.08
CA LYS A 88 13.87 -17.85 6.84
C LYS A 88 14.53 -18.98 7.65
N ASN A 89 15.79 -18.83 8.03
CA ASN A 89 16.58 -19.86 8.69
C ASN A 89 16.78 -19.62 10.21
N ASP A 90 16.13 -18.59 10.76
CA ASP A 90 16.02 -18.38 12.21
C ASP A 90 14.79 -19.11 12.76
#